data_AF-A0A8H7RC62-F1
#
_entry.id   AF-A0A8H7RC62-F1
#
_cell.length_a   1.000
_cell.length_b   1.000
_cell.length_c   1.000
_cell.angle_alpha   90.00
_cell.angle_beta   90.00
_cell.angle_gamma   90.00
#
_symmetry.space_group_name_H-M   'P 1'
#
loop_
_entity.id
_entity.type
_entity.pdbx_description
1 polymer ?
#
loop_
_entity_poly.entity_id
_entity_poly.type
_entity_poly.pdbx_seq_one_letter_code
_entity_poly.pdbx_strand_id
1 'polypeptide(L)'
;MAFALTGLLMNNPQVHVLWSPISSYLDSLSSQTPPRSIPSLSTTLVKQLQQKLAFLQDMAAFVRPSDLVRTPFESCKVREFDGCLTLVVNAPKEKQKKRRIIKPFTIHPHNSDVEICPLQCFKALKALWEKTQKWQF
;
A
#
# COMPACT_ATOMS: atom_id res chain seq x y z
N MET A 1 -28.11 17.69 -21.39
CA MET A 1 -27.18 18.82 -21.15
C MET A 1 -26.44 18.56 -19.85
N ALA A 2 -25.12 18.46 -19.93
CA ALA A 2 -24.21 18.30 -18.81
C ALA A 2 -23.92 19.65 -18.15
N PHE A 3 -23.52 19.64 -16.87
CA PHE A 3 -22.49 20.49 -16.19
C PHE A 3 -22.60 20.15 -14.69
N ALA A 4 -21.75 19.25 -14.17
CA ALA A 4 -20.44 19.53 -13.58
C ALA A 4 -20.52 20.18 -12.19
N LEU A 5 -20.43 19.34 -11.14
CA LEU A 5 -19.98 19.73 -9.81
C LEU A 5 -18.83 18.81 -9.39
N THR A 6 -17.69 19.03 -10.04
CA THR A 6 -16.37 18.68 -9.54
C THR A 6 -15.83 19.87 -8.78
N GLY A 7 -15.49 19.70 -7.51
CA GLY A 7 -14.61 20.64 -6.80
C GLY A 7 -14.97 20.80 -5.35
N LEU A 8 -14.41 19.94 -4.48
CA LEU A 8 -14.00 20.26 -3.10
C LEU A 8 -13.42 19.03 -2.37
N LEU A 9 -12.46 18.34 -2.97
CA LEU A 9 -11.61 17.38 -2.25
C LEU A 9 -10.19 17.35 -2.85
N MET A 10 -9.57 18.52 -3.01
CA MET A 10 -8.12 18.59 -3.20
C MET A 10 -7.61 19.83 -2.48
N ASN A 11 -7.02 19.62 -1.30
CA ASN A 11 -5.89 20.41 -0.78
C ASN A 11 -5.37 19.77 0.52
N ASN A 12 -4.77 18.59 0.38
CA ASN A 12 -3.73 18.18 1.32
C ASN A 12 -2.46 17.85 0.53
N PRO A 13 -1.50 18.79 0.45
CA PRO A 13 -0.27 18.62 -0.34
C PRO A 13 0.67 17.54 0.24
N GLN A 14 0.46 17.07 1.47
CA GLN A 14 1.25 15.97 2.06
C GLN A 14 0.75 14.59 1.61
N VAL A 15 -0.54 14.45 1.28
CA VAL A 15 -1.14 13.15 0.94
C VAL A 15 -0.84 12.75 -0.51
N HIS A 16 -0.74 13.73 -1.42
CA HIS A 16 -0.42 13.49 -2.82
C HIS A 16 1.06 13.13 -3.08
N VAL A 17 1.98 13.63 -2.24
CA VAL A 17 3.43 13.39 -2.40
C VAL A 17 3.85 12.07 -1.73
N LEU A 18 3.05 11.57 -0.80
CA LEU A 18 3.31 10.33 -0.04
C LEU A 18 2.76 9.06 -0.72
N TRP A 19 1.97 9.19 -1.79
CA TRP A 19 1.30 8.07 -2.46
C TRP A 19 1.57 8.05 -3.97
N SER A 20 2.83 8.23 -4.35
CA SER A 20 3.31 7.83 -5.68
C SER A 20 4.07 6.50 -5.61
N PRO A 21 3.38 5.33 -5.51
CA PRO A 21 4.04 4.03 -5.53
C PRO A 21 4.96 3.81 -6.72
N ILE A 22 4.77 4.53 -7.84
CA ILE A 22 5.66 4.44 -9.00
C ILE A 22 7.02 5.06 -8.70
N SER A 23 7.07 6.25 -8.08
CA SER A 23 8.34 6.89 -7.70
C SER A 23 9.03 6.08 -6.62
N SER A 24 8.29 5.67 -5.57
CA SER A 24 8.87 4.85 -4.51
C SER A 24 9.29 3.48 -5.00
N TYR A 25 8.60 2.88 -5.98
CA TYR A 25 8.99 1.58 -6.54
C TYR A 25 10.21 1.69 -7.45
N LEU A 26 10.29 2.72 -8.30
CA LEU A 26 11.49 3.00 -9.09
C LEU A 26 12.69 3.29 -8.17
N ASP A 27 12.46 4.06 -7.09
CA ASP A 27 13.45 4.26 -6.05
C ASP A 27 13.79 2.96 -5.33
N SER A 28 12.86 2.03 -5.13
CA SER A 28 13.13 0.72 -4.50
C SER A 28 13.95 -0.22 -5.40
N LEU A 29 13.71 -0.17 -6.71
CA LEU A 29 14.51 -0.89 -7.71
C LEU A 29 15.91 -0.28 -7.85
N SER A 30 16.04 1.05 -7.69
CA SER A 30 17.30 1.77 -7.73
C SER A 30 18.05 1.77 -6.40
N SER A 31 17.35 1.60 -5.27
CA SER A 31 17.96 1.57 -3.94
C SER A 31 18.60 0.21 -3.73
N GLN A 32 19.93 0.20 -3.70
CA GLN A 32 20.72 -1.00 -3.38
C GLN A 32 20.52 -1.48 -1.93
N THR A 33 19.62 -0.87 -1.15
CA THR A 33 19.33 -1.28 0.22
C THR A 33 18.37 -2.45 0.24
N PRO A 34 18.80 -3.64 0.69
CA PRO A 34 17.92 -4.80 0.73
C PRO A 34 16.76 -4.56 1.70
N PRO A 35 15.57 -5.09 1.42
CA PRO A 35 14.37 -4.86 2.24
C PRO A 35 14.52 -5.33 3.69
N ARG A 36 15.45 -6.27 3.95
CA ARG A 36 15.80 -6.73 5.30
C ARG A 36 16.49 -5.65 6.14
N SER A 37 17.17 -4.67 5.53
CA SER A 37 17.91 -3.64 6.26
C SER A 37 17.02 -2.53 6.83
N ILE A 38 15.78 -2.43 6.37
CA ILE A 38 14.81 -1.43 6.86
C ILE A 38 14.00 -2.10 7.96
N PRO A 39 13.99 -1.60 9.22
CA PRO A 39 13.20 -2.22 10.27
C PRO A 39 11.68 -2.05 10.03
N SER A 40 10.89 -3.10 10.28
CA SER A 40 9.41 -3.04 10.24
C SER A 40 8.81 -2.35 11.48
N LEU A 41 9.24 -1.13 11.81
CA LEU A 41 8.87 -0.42 13.04
C LEU A 41 8.13 0.90 12.75
N SER A 42 7.27 1.34 13.67
CA SER A 42 6.58 2.63 13.53
C SER A 42 7.50 3.86 13.70
N THR A 43 8.79 3.66 13.93
CA THR A 43 9.79 4.74 14.09
C THR A 43 10.54 5.01 12.78
N THR A 44 10.48 4.10 11.81
CA THR A 44 11.15 4.27 10.52
C THR A 44 10.43 5.29 9.64
N LEU A 45 11.20 5.88 8.72
CA LEU A 45 10.66 6.86 7.78
C LEU A 45 9.54 6.24 6.91
N VAL A 46 8.43 6.96 6.80
CA VAL A 46 7.24 6.50 6.05
C VAL A 46 7.61 6.10 4.61
N LYS A 47 8.47 6.88 3.94
CA LYS A 47 8.94 6.57 2.59
C LYS A 47 9.61 5.19 2.50
N GLN A 48 10.47 4.84 3.46
CA GLN A 48 11.17 3.55 3.48
C GLN A 48 10.20 2.40 3.75
N LEU A 49 9.22 2.58 4.64
CA LEU A 49 8.17 1.58 4.88
C LEU A 49 7.29 1.36 3.65
N GLN A 50 6.94 2.41 2.92
CA GLN A 50 6.15 2.30 1.70
C GLN A 50 6.91 1.57 0.59
N GLN A 51 8.20 1.89 0.42
CA GLN A 51 9.09 1.20 -0.51
C GLN A 51 9.18 -0.29 -0.17
N LYS A 52 9.48 -0.60 1.10
CA LYS A 52 9.56 -1.97 1.61
C LYS A 52 8.25 -2.73 1.41
N LEU A 53 7.11 -2.12 1.76
CA LEU A 53 5.79 -2.73 1.62
C LEU A 53 5.44 -3.03 0.17
N ALA A 54 5.67 -2.08 -0.74
CA ALA A 54 5.40 -2.27 -2.16
C ALA A 54 6.22 -3.41 -2.75
N PHE A 55 7.51 -3.49 -2.39
CA PHE A 55 8.39 -4.59 -2.79
C PHE A 55 7.91 -5.95 -2.24
N LEU A 56 7.60 -6.03 -0.94
CA LEU A 56 7.15 -7.29 -0.32
C LEU A 56 5.79 -7.75 -0.86
N GLN A 57 4.88 -6.83 -1.20
CA GLN A 57 3.59 -7.16 -1.79
C GLN A 57 3.73 -7.64 -3.24
N ASP A 58 4.64 -7.06 -4.01
CA ASP A 58 4.97 -7.57 -5.35
C ASP A 58 5.54 -8.99 -5.25
N MET A 59 6.45 -9.26 -4.31
CA MET A 59 7.01 -10.60 -4.12
C MET A 59 6.00 -11.62 -3.57
N ALA A 60 5.11 -11.23 -2.66
CA ALA A 60 4.18 -12.15 -2.00
C ALA A 60 2.90 -12.41 -2.81
N ALA A 61 2.42 -11.42 -3.56
CA ALA A 61 1.13 -11.47 -4.24
C ALA A 61 1.19 -11.11 -5.73
N PHE A 62 2.40 -10.90 -6.29
CA PHE A 62 2.62 -10.50 -7.68
C PHE A 62 1.81 -9.27 -8.09
N VAL A 63 1.59 -8.37 -7.13
CA VAL A 63 0.82 -7.14 -7.34
C VAL A 63 1.74 -6.09 -7.95
N ARG A 64 1.44 -5.72 -9.19
CA ARG A 64 2.20 -4.69 -9.89
C ARG A 64 2.14 -3.37 -9.11
N PRO A 65 3.24 -2.60 -9.10
CA PRO A 65 3.28 -1.29 -8.45
C PRO A 65 2.18 -0.35 -8.95
N SER A 66 1.88 -0.40 -10.25
CA SER A 66 0.82 0.42 -10.87
C SER A 66 -0.58 0.10 -10.35
N ASP A 67 -0.77 -1.12 -9.85
CA ASP A 67 -2.04 -1.57 -9.30
C ASP A 67 -2.11 -1.25 -7.79
N LEU A 68 -0.97 -1.20 -7.09
CA LEU A 68 -0.87 -0.68 -5.72
C LEU A 68 -1.24 0.81 -5.64
N VAL A 69 -0.80 1.66 -6.61
CA VAL A 69 -1.21 3.09 -6.69
C VAL A 69 -2.73 3.27 -6.66
N ARG A 70 -3.45 2.33 -7.28
CA ARG A 70 -4.89 2.42 -7.47
C ARG A 70 -5.69 1.79 -6.33
N THR A 71 -5.02 1.13 -5.40
CA THR A 71 -5.65 0.42 -4.30
C THR A 71 -5.72 1.36 -3.10
N PRO A 72 -6.90 1.87 -2.71
CA PRO A 72 -7.00 2.80 -1.59
C PRO A 72 -6.56 2.13 -0.29
N PHE A 73 -5.84 2.85 0.58
CA PHE A 73 -5.34 2.28 1.85
C PHE A 73 -6.46 1.70 2.72
N GLU A 74 -7.64 2.31 2.67
CA GLU A 74 -8.85 1.92 3.41
C GLU A 74 -9.42 0.57 2.97
N SER A 75 -9.13 0.11 1.74
CA SER A 75 -9.57 -1.22 1.29
C SER A 75 -8.71 -2.35 1.86
N CYS A 76 -7.52 -2.03 2.36
CA CYS A 76 -6.59 -2.98 2.95
C CYS A 76 -7.04 -3.34 4.37
N LYS A 77 -7.36 -4.61 4.60
CA LYS A 77 -7.84 -5.09 5.91
C LYS A 77 -6.99 -6.25 6.40
N VAL A 78 -6.60 -6.19 7.66
CA VAL A 78 -5.99 -7.33 8.35
C VAL A 78 -7.13 -8.14 8.96
N ARG A 79 -7.25 -9.40 8.58
CA ARG A 79 -8.24 -10.32 9.12
C ARG A 79 -7.79 -10.79 10.50
N GLU A 80 -8.64 -10.62 11.50
CA GLU A 80 -8.29 -10.89 12.91
C GLU A 80 -8.13 -12.38 13.20
N PHE A 81 -8.89 -13.23 12.50
CA PHE A 81 -8.91 -14.68 12.75
C PHE A 81 -7.58 -15.39 12.42
N ASP A 82 -6.91 -14.98 11.34
CA ASP A 82 -5.73 -15.67 10.81
C ASP A 82 -4.54 -14.72 10.55
N GLY A 83 -4.71 -13.43 10.86
CA GLY A 83 -3.71 -12.41 10.63
C GLY A 83 -3.45 -12.11 9.16
N CYS A 84 -4.25 -12.58 8.21
CA CYS A 84 -3.94 -12.34 6.79
C CYS A 84 -4.29 -10.91 6.36
N LEU A 85 -3.46 -10.34 5.47
CA LEU A 85 -3.74 -9.06 4.83
C LEU A 85 -4.56 -9.30 3.57
N THR A 86 -5.77 -8.75 3.53
CA THR A 86 -6.63 -8.75 2.35
C THR A 86 -6.52 -7.41 1.64
N LEU A 87 -6.20 -7.45 0.35
CA LEU A 87 -6.08 -6.30 -0.54
C LEU A 87 -7.11 -6.43 -1.65
N VAL A 88 -7.76 -5.32 -1.99
CA VAL A 88 -8.75 -5.28 -3.08
C VAL A 88 -8.19 -4.41 -4.19
N VAL A 89 -7.62 -5.06 -5.20
CA VAL A 89 -6.93 -4.38 -6.29
C VAL A 89 -7.88 -4.17 -7.46
N ASN A 90 -8.00 -2.92 -7.88
CA ASN A 90 -8.76 -2.57 -9.08
C ASN A 90 -7.86 -2.69 -10.31
N ALA A 91 -8.13 -3.68 -11.17
CA ALA A 91 -7.37 -3.94 -12.38
C ALA A 91 -8.14 -3.40 -13.61
N PRO A 92 -8.03 -2.11 -13.96
CA PRO A 92 -8.86 -1.52 -15.01
C PRO A 92 -8.52 -2.02 -16.42
N LYS A 93 -7.30 -2.56 -16.62
CA LYS A 93 -6.84 -3.13 -17.89
C LYS A 93 -7.35 -4.55 -18.11
N GLU A 94 -7.78 -5.23 -17.06
CA GLU A 94 -8.36 -6.55 -17.17
C GLU A 94 -9.88 -6.45 -17.20
N LYS A 95 -10.50 -7.15 -18.15
CA LYS A 95 -11.95 -7.20 -18.30
C LYS A 95 -12.42 -8.63 -18.19
N GLN A 96 -13.41 -8.88 -17.33
CA GLN A 96 -14.16 -10.13 -17.30
C GLN A 96 -15.61 -9.80 -17.65
N LYS A 97 -16.17 -10.51 -18.64
CA LYS A 97 -17.55 -10.30 -19.10
C LYS A 97 -17.87 -8.82 -19.37
N LYS A 98 -16.95 -8.10 -20.02
CA LYS A 98 -17.03 -6.66 -20.35
C LYS A 98 -17.07 -5.70 -19.14
N ARG A 99 -16.82 -6.18 -17.91
CA ARG A 99 -16.70 -5.36 -16.69
C ARG A 99 -15.25 -5.34 -16.20
N ARG A 100 -14.86 -4.27 -15.50
CA ARG A 100 -13.55 -4.20 -14.84
C ARG A 100 -13.51 -5.22 -13.70
N ILE A 101 -12.39 -5.92 -13.56
CA ILE A 101 -12.22 -6.94 -12.52
C ILE A 101 -11.69 -6.27 -11.25
N ILE A 102 -12.36 -6.58 -10.14
CA ILE A 102 -11.82 -6.34 -8.80
C ILE A 102 -11.18 -7.66 -8.36
N LYS A 103 -9.86 -7.66 -8.15
CA LYS A 103 -9.12 -8.85 -7.73
C LYS A 103 -8.84 -8.78 -6.23
N PRO A 104 -9.39 -9.71 -5.43
CA PRO A 104 -8.99 -9.86 -4.04
C PRO A 104 -7.64 -10.60 -3.98
N PHE A 105 -6.69 -10.06 -3.23
CA PHE A 105 -5.44 -10.73 -2.88
C PHE A 105 -5.41 -10.98 -1.37
N THR A 106 -4.92 -12.15 -0.98
CA THR A 106 -4.72 -12.51 0.42
C THR A 106 -3.23 -12.79 0.62
N ILE A 107 -2.61 -12.06 1.53
CA ILE A 107 -1.20 -12.21 1.88
C ILE A 107 -1.13 -12.81 3.28
N HIS A 108 -0.48 -13.96 3.38
CA HIS A 108 -0.29 -14.66 4.64
C HIS A 108 0.87 -14.04 5.45
N PRO A 109 0.79 -14.00 6.79
CA PRO A 109 1.91 -13.60 7.62
C PRO A 109 3.09 -14.54 7.42
N HIS A 110 4.28 -13.95 7.31
CA HIS A 110 5.53 -14.69 7.41
C HIS A 110 5.92 -14.78 8.89
N ASN A 111 5.81 -15.97 9.48
CA ASN A 111 6.01 -16.19 10.92
C ASN A 111 7.48 -16.36 11.31
N SER A 112 8.34 -16.85 10.41
CA SER A 112 9.73 -17.16 10.70
C SER A 112 10.62 -15.91 10.79
N ASP A 113 10.33 -14.91 9.95
CA ASP A 113 11.12 -13.68 9.86
C ASP A 113 10.20 -12.45 9.81
N VAL A 114 10.22 -11.68 10.89
CA VAL A 114 9.40 -10.46 11.06
C VAL A 114 9.82 -9.36 10.07
N GLU A 115 11.11 -9.28 9.75
CA GLU A 115 11.65 -8.23 8.89
C GLU A 115 11.30 -8.38 7.42
N ILE A 116 10.96 -9.57 6.95
CA ILE A 116 10.46 -9.78 5.57
C ILE A 116 8.94 -9.96 5.54
N CYS A 117 8.27 -9.85 6.68
CA CYS A 117 6.83 -10.05 6.77
C CYS A 117 6.08 -8.81 6.23
N PRO A 118 5.36 -8.92 5.10
CA PRO A 118 4.61 -7.81 4.52
C PRO A 118 3.54 -7.29 5.49
N LEU A 119 2.96 -8.18 6.29
CA LEU A 119 1.95 -7.83 7.28
C LEU A 119 2.50 -6.93 8.39
N GLN A 120 3.71 -7.20 8.86
CA GLN A 120 4.33 -6.42 9.94
C GLN A 120 4.70 -5.02 9.43
N CYS A 121 5.24 -4.95 8.21
CA CYS A 121 5.48 -3.67 7.54
C CYS A 121 4.18 -2.87 7.36
N PHE A 122 3.08 -3.53 6.95
CA PHE A 122 1.77 -2.89 6.82
C PHE A 122 1.23 -2.37 8.16
N LYS A 123 1.36 -3.15 9.25
CA LYS A 123 0.94 -2.72 10.59
C LYS A 123 1.71 -1.49 11.07
N ALA A 124 3.03 -1.47 10.87
CA ALA A 124 3.87 -0.33 11.19
C ALA A 124 3.46 0.93 10.40
N LEU A 125 3.21 0.78 9.09
CA LEU A 125 2.74 1.86 8.23
C LEU A 125 1.35 2.37 8.64
N LYS A 126 0.42 1.46 8.99
CA LYS A 126 -0.92 1.80 9.44
C LYS A 126 -0.90 2.56 10.77
N ALA A 127 -0.09 2.13 11.72
CA ALA A 127 0.06 2.82 13.00
C ALA A 127 0.60 4.26 12.83
N LEU A 128 1.54 4.45 11.88
CA LEU A 128 2.03 5.79 11.51
C LEU A 128 0.96 6.63 10.83
N TRP A 129 0.18 6.03 9.92
CA TRP A 129 -0.92 6.70 9.25
C TRP A 129 -1.98 7.22 10.23
N GLU A 130 -2.42 6.36 11.16
CA GLU A 130 -3.39 6.72 12.19
C GLU A 130 -2.88 7.83 13.11
N LYS A 131 -1.58 7.83 13.44
CA LYS A 131 -0.96 8.93 14.20
C LYS A 131 -1.02 10.24 13.43
N THR A 132 -0.70 10.25 12.14
CA THR A 132 -0.71 11.47 11.32
C THR A 132 -2.13 12.04 11.16
N GLN A 133 -3.17 11.19 11.09
CA GLN A 133 -4.55 11.66 11.03
C GLN A 133 -5.07 12.21 12.36
N LYS A 134 -4.54 11.75 13.51
CA LYS A 134 -4.91 12.27 14.84
C LYS A 134 -4.49 13.71 15.10
N TRP A 135 -3.49 14.23 14.40
CA TRP A 135 -3.01 15.62 14.54
C TRP A 135 -3.68 16.62 13.58
N GLN A 136 -4.78 16.22 12.92
CA GLN A 136 -5.52 17.09 12.00
C GLN A 136 -6.75 17.78 12.64
N PHE A 137 -6.82 17.83 13.98
CA PHE A 137 -7.84 18.57 14.73
C PHE A 137 -7.19 19.53 15.72
#